data_AF-A0A9D6R6B5-F1
#
_entry.id   AF-A0A9D6R6B5-F1
#
_cell.length_a   1.000
_cell.length_b   1.000
_cell.length_c   1.000
_cell.angle_alpha   90.00
_cell.angle_beta   90.00
_cell.angle_gamma   90.00
#
_symmetry.space_group_name_H-M   'P 1'
#
loop_
_entity.id
_entity.type
_entity.pdbx_description
1 polymer ?
#
loop_
_entity_poly.entity_id
_entity_poly.type
_entity_poly.pdbx_seq_one_letter_code
_entity_poly.pdbx_strand_id
1 'polypeptide(L)' 'MILVADEGVDKQIVDQLREGGHTVVYIAESNPGLPDDAVLDIANSH' A
#
# COMPACT_ATOMS: atom_id res chain seq x y z
N MET A 1 -0.75 -8.05 10.25
CA MET A 1 -0.34 -6.64 10.04
C MET A 1 -0.18 -6.43 8.56
N ILE A 2 -0.94 -5.49 8.01
CA ILE A 2 -0.96 -5.17 6.57
C ILE A 2 -0.20 -3.88 6.37
N LEU A 3 0.64 -3.83 5.35
CA LEU A 3 1.34 -2.61 4.94
C LEU A 3 0.52 -1.96 3.81
N VAL A 4 0.26 -0.66 3.92
CA VAL A 4 -0.37 0.12 2.87
C VAL A 4 0.70 0.98 2.22
N ALA A 5 0.93 0.79 0.93
CA ALA A 5 1.88 1.55 0.13
C ALA A 5 1.12 2.56 -0.71
N ASP A 6 1.46 3.83 -0.53
CA ASP A 6 0.91 4.95 -1.30
C ASP A 6 1.37 4.90 -2.77
N GLU A 7 0.71 5.65 -3.66
CA GLU A 7 1.03 5.68 -5.08
C GLU A 7 2.43 6.23 -5.41
N GLY A 8 3.00 7.03 -4.51
CA GLY A 8 4.38 7.51 -4.65
C GLY A 8 5.45 6.46 -4.35
N VAL A 9 5.09 5.28 -3.84
CA VAL A 9 6.04 4.21 -3.50
C VAL A 9 6.41 3.40 -4.73
N ASP A 10 7.71 3.27 -5.02
CA ASP A 10 8.16 2.46 -6.15
C ASP A 10 7.71 1.00 -6.05
N LYS A 11 7.17 0.45 -7.14
CA LYS A 11 6.68 -0.93 -7.22
C LYS A 11 7.72 -1.97 -6.78
N GLN A 12 9.01 -1.73 -7.06
CA GLN A 12 10.09 -2.63 -6.64
C GLN A 12 10.15 -2.79 -5.11
N ILE A 13 9.85 -1.74 -4.34
CA ILE A 13 9.80 -1.79 -2.87
C ILE A 13 8.62 -2.65 -2.42
N VAL A 14 7.45 -2.44 -3.03
CA VAL A 14 6.23 -3.22 -2.77
C VAL A 14 6.47 -4.70 -3.05
N ASP A 15 7.07 -5.02 -4.18
CA ASP A 15 7.34 -6.39 -4.60
C ASP A 15 8.33 -7.07 -3.64
N GLN A 16 9.41 -6.41 -3.23
CA GLN A 16 10.34 -6.93 -2.23
C GLN A 16 9.69 -7.20 -0.87
N LEU A 17 8.79 -6.32 -0.42
CA LEU A 17 8.04 -6.54 0.84
C LEU A 17 7.10 -7.75 0.72
N ARG A 18 6.44 -7.92 -0.42
CA ARG A 18 5.58 -9.08 -0.70
C ARG A 18 6.38 -10.39 -0.76
N GLU A 19 7.54 -10.38 -1.42
CA GLU A 19 8.47 -11.51 -1.45
C GLU A 19 9.00 -11.86 -0.06
N GLY A 20 9.17 -10.86 0.81
CA GLY A 20 9.51 -11.03 2.23
C GLY A 20 8.38 -11.62 3.09
N GLY A 21 7.20 -11.90 2.51
CA GLY A 21 6.06 -12.49 3.20
C GLY A 21 5.13 -11.47 3.87
N HIS A 22 5.31 -10.17 3.60
CA HIS A 22 4.40 -9.14 4.11
C HIS A 22 3.18 -8.99 3.19
N THR A 23 2.00 -8.82 3.79
CA THR A 23 0.80 -8.45 3.04
C THR A 23 0.85 -6.95 2.74
N VAL A 24 0.98 -6.58 1.46
CA VAL A 24 1.08 -5.17 1.03
C VAL A 24 -0.05 -4.79 0.07
N VAL A 25 -0.84 -3.80 0.46
CA VAL A 25 -1.85 -3.14 -0.37
C VAL A 25 -1.19 -1.95 -1.06
N TYR A 26 -1.15 -1.94 -2.39
CA TYR A 26 -0.49 -0.87 -3.14
C TYR A 26 -1.54 -0.02 -3.87
N ILE A 27 -1.68 1.24 -3.45
CA ILE A 27 -2.75 2.13 -3.88
C ILE A 27 -2.67 2.46 -5.37
N ALA A 28 -1.47 2.55 -5.94
CA ALA A 28 -1.31 2.72 -7.39
C ALA A 28 -1.91 1.57 -8.22
N GLU A 29 -1.99 0.35 -7.66
CA GLU A 29 -2.56 -0.81 -8.35
C GLU A 29 -4.07 -0.93 -8.14
N SER A 30 -4.55 -0.63 -6.94
CA SER A 30 -5.95 -0.85 -6.57
C SER A 30 -6.83 0.35 -6.85
N ASN A 31 -6.36 1.57 -6.58
CA ASN A 31 -7.19 2.78 -6.61
C ASN A 31 -6.35 4.06 -6.76
N PRO A 32 -5.73 4.31 -7.93
CA PRO A 32 -4.85 5.46 -8.15
C PRO A 32 -5.59 6.80 -7.96
N GLY A 33 -4.89 7.80 -7.41
CA GLY A 33 -5.48 9.10 -7.06
C GLY A 33 -6.39 9.08 -5.82
N LEU A 34 -6.26 8.06 -4.96
CA LEU A 34 -6.94 8.03 -3.66
C LEU A 34 -6.35 9.12 -2.75
N PRO A 35 -7.16 9.97 -2.10
CA PRO A 35 -6.64 11.00 -1.20
C PRO A 35 -5.99 10.40 0.05
N ASP A 36 -4.94 11.07 0.54
CA ASP A 36 -4.12 10.64 1.69
C ASP A 36 -4.96 10.21 2.91
N ASP A 37 -6.02 10.96 3.24
CA ASP A 37 -6.91 10.64 4.37
C ASP A 37 -7.55 9.26 4.23
N ALA A 38 -7.94 8.88 3.01
CA ALA A 38 -8.50 7.56 2.74
C ALA A 38 -7.44 6.44 2.77
N VAL A 39 -6.19 6.74 2.39
CA VAL A 39 -5.06 5.82 2.56
C VAL A 39 -4.83 5.52 4.04
N LEU A 40 -4.91 6.55 4.89
CA LEU A 40 -4.79 6.43 6.35
C LEU A 40 -5.93 5.63 6.96
N ASP A 41 -7.18 5.85 6.52
CA ASP A 41 -8.33 5.08 6.98
C ASP A 41 -8.17 3.58 6.68
N ILE A 42 -7.68 3.23 5.49
CA ILE A 42 -7.39 1.83 5.12
C ILE A 42 -6.31 1.25 6.03
N ALA A 43 -5.24 2.00 6.28
CA ALA A 43 -4.14 1.53 7.13
C ALA A 43 -4.58 1.30 8.58
N ASN A 44 -5.47 2.15 9.12
CA ASN A 44 -5.96 2.07 10.49
C ASN A 44 -7.09 1.04 10.69
N SER A 45 -7.70 0.56 9.60
CA SER A 45 -8.81 -0.40 9.64
C SER A 45 -8.37 -1.88 9.62
N HIS A 46 -7.07 -2.16 9.64
CA HIS A 46 -6.46 -3.50 9.49
C HIS A 46 -5.35 -3.79 10.50
#